data_AF-A0A7J7C2J8-F1
#
_entry.id   AF-A0A7J7C2J8-F1
#
_cell.length_a   1.000
_cell.length_b   1.000
_cell.length_c   1.000
_cell.angle_alpha   90.00
_cell.angle_beta   90.00
_cell.angle_gamma   90.00
#
_symmetry.space_group_name_H-M   'P 1'
#
loop_
_entity.id
_entity.type
_entity.pdbx_description
1 polymer ?
#
loop_
_entity_poly.entity_id
_entity_poly.type
_entity_poly.pdbx_seq_one_letter_code
_entity_poly.pdbx_strand_id
1 'polypeptide(L)'
;MEEIFALILSMLLVAALIPLFLWKRRQDSRSSSDDHEEGPQAPLRETVVRASGGGRRMRRRPAAGASTSSAAAATEEETVDGSDDEAVAGENYEAMASKKKGKRRQEREAQRQAEEAVRESRQLKQDRYSEMRRKRDEEHEAKERALEEEAKARKAREEEAAALEFEKWKGEISVDDEGTVESEVQDGDRDLLSDFVDYIKKHKCVPLEDLAAEFRLRTQECINRISSLENMGRLSGVMDDRGKYIFISQEEMKAVADYIKRQGRVSISHLASKSNQFIDLEPKAQFVEELSSVEEITVA
;
A
#
# COMPACT_ATOMS: atom_id res chain seq x y z
N MET A 1 -8.71 16.98 10.81
CA MET A 1 -7.62 17.17 9.82
C MET A 1 -6.52 16.13 10.02
N GLU A 2 -5.98 15.99 11.23
CA GLU A 2 -4.90 15.03 11.54
C GLU A 2 -5.26 13.56 11.25
N GLU A 3 -6.48 13.13 11.54
CA GLU A 3 -6.94 11.75 11.25
C GLU A 3 -7.00 11.45 9.74
N ILE A 4 -7.37 12.45 8.94
CA ILE A 4 -7.42 12.32 7.47
C ILE A 4 -5.99 12.24 6.92
N PHE A 5 -5.08 13.07 7.45
CA PHE A 5 -3.66 12.98 7.09
C PHE A 5 -3.02 11.65 7.49
N ALA A 6 -3.36 11.11 8.67
CA ALA A 6 -2.89 9.80 9.11
C ALA A 6 -3.39 8.66 8.20
N LEU A 7 -4.66 8.71 7.77
CA LEU A 7 -5.22 7.74 6.83
C LEU A 7 -4.55 7.82 5.46
N ILE A 8 -4.31 9.02 4.94
CA ILE A 8 -3.63 9.23 3.65
C ILE A 8 -2.17 8.73 3.72
N LEU A 9 -1.44 9.02 4.80
CA LEU A 9 -0.08 8.53 5.00
C LEU A 9 -0.04 7.00 5.12
N SER A 10 -1.00 6.39 5.81
CA SER A 10 -1.09 4.93 5.91
C SER A 10 -1.34 4.26 4.56
N MET A 11 -2.20 4.84 3.72
CA MET A 11 -2.48 4.36 2.37
C MET A 11 -1.26 4.46 1.46
N LEU A 12 -0.51 5.58 1.52
CA LEU A 12 0.73 5.75 0.76
C LEU A 12 1.82 4.77 1.18
N LEU A 13 1.93 4.49 2.49
CA LEU A 13 2.89 3.52 3.02
C LEU A 13 2.57 2.10 2.52
N VAL A 14 1.31 1.69 2.58
CA VAL A 14 0.87 0.39 2.06
C VAL A 14 1.09 0.30 0.54
N ALA A 15 0.75 1.36 -0.21
CA ALA A 15 0.97 1.42 -1.65
C ALA A 15 2.45 1.35 -2.05
N ALA A 16 3.37 1.87 -1.22
CA ALA A 16 4.81 1.77 -1.43
C ALA A 16 5.38 0.39 -1.04
N LEU A 17 4.81 -0.28 -0.04
CA LEU A 17 5.27 -1.60 0.40
C LEU A 17 4.88 -2.73 -0.55
N ILE A 18 3.72 -2.64 -1.21
CA ILE A 18 3.26 -3.66 -2.18
C ILE A 18 4.26 -3.89 -3.34
N PRO A 19 4.74 -2.86 -4.07
CA PRO A 19 5.71 -3.07 -5.15
C PRO A 19 7.08 -3.52 -4.62
N LEU A 20 7.52 -3.05 -3.44
CA LEU A 20 8.75 -3.51 -2.81
C LEU A 20 8.67 -4.99 -2.42
N PHE A 21 7.53 -5.44 -1.88
CA PHE A 21 7.29 -6.83 -1.53
C PHE A 21 7.26 -7.74 -2.77
N LEU A 22 6.62 -7.29 -3.85
CA LEU A 22 6.61 -8.01 -5.13
C LEU A 22 8.00 -8.05 -5.78
N TRP A 23 8.81 -7.00 -5.61
CA TRP A 23 10.19 -6.95 -6.10
C TRP A 23 11.10 -7.88 -5.30
N LYS A 24 11.00 -7.87 -3.96
CA LYS A 24 11.74 -8.80 -3.09
C LYS A 24 11.38 -10.26 -3.39
N ARG A 25 10.09 -10.57 -3.56
CA ARG A 25 9.64 -11.92 -3.91
C ARG A 25 10.18 -12.39 -5.27
N ARG A 26 10.42 -11.46 -6.21
CA ARG A 26 11.09 -11.75 -7.50
C ARG A 26 12.61 -11.93 -7.36
N GLN A 27 13.26 -11.30 -6.39
CA GLN A 27 14.68 -11.53 -6.10
C GLN A 27 14.91 -12.87 -5.39
N ASP A 28 14.08 -13.22 -4.41
CA ASP A 28 14.18 -14.50 -3.69
C ASP A 28 13.93 -15.72 -4.61
N SER A 29 13.15 -15.53 -5.69
CA SER A 29 12.96 -16.56 -6.72
C SER A 29 14.09 -16.63 -7.76
N ARG A 30 14.99 -15.63 -7.81
CA ARG A 30 16.21 -15.66 -8.63
C ARG A 30 17.41 -16.22 -7.88
N SER A 31 17.47 -16.06 -6.56
CA SER A 31 18.56 -16.61 -5.75
C SER A 31 18.45 -18.12 -5.49
N SER A 32 17.26 -18.72 -5.59
CA SER A 32 17.10 -20.19 -5.52
C SER A 32 17.44 -20.95 -6.81
N SER A 33 17.81 -20.26 -7.89
CA SER A 33 18.07 -20.88 -9.21
C SER A 33 19.53 -20.82 -9.67
N ASP A 34 20.45 -20.31 -8.86
CA ASP A 34 21.83 -20.00 -9.28
C ASP A 34 22.92 -20.73 -8.46
N ASP A 35 22.58 -21.91 -7.92
CA ASP A 35 23.55 -22.85 -7.31
C ASP A 35 23.47 -24.21 -8.03
N HIS A 36 23.98 -24.28 -9.26
CA HIS A 36 24.51 -25.52 -9.84
C HIS A 36 25.49 -25.17 -10.99
N GLU A 37 26.77 -25.06 -10.64
CA GLU A 37 27.87 -25.32 -11.57
C GLU A 37 27.99 -26.84 -11.79
N GLU A 38 27.99 -27.29 -13.06
CA GLU A 38 28.94 -28.29 -13.59
C GLU A 38 29.10 -28.07 -15.11
N GLY A 39 30.33 -28.29 -15.59
CA GLY A 39 30.87 -27.86 -16.88
C GLY A 39 30.51 -28.68 -18.15
N PRO A 40 31.24 -28.46 -19.26
CA PRO A 40 30.67 -28.38 -20.61
C PRO A 40 30.85 -29.64 -21.46
N GLN A 41 29.86 -30.02 -22.29
CA GLN A 41 30.06 -30.87 -23.47
C GLN A 41 29.14 -30.51 -24.66
N ALA A 42 29.71 -30.69 -25.84
CA ALA A 42 29.32 -30.18 -27.16
C ALA A 42 28.18 -30.98 -27.84
N PRO A 43 27.65 -30.50 -28.99
CA PRO A 43 26.29 -30.80 -29.47
C PRO A 43 26.25 -31.95 -30.48
N LEU A 44 25.13 -32.69 -30.53
CA LEU A 44 24.76 -33.51 -31.68
C LEU A 44 23.28 -33.34 -32.02
N ARG A 45 23.09 -33.06 -33.31
CA ARG A 45 21.92 -32.68 -34.08
C ARG A 45 20.89 -33.81 -34.20
N GLU A 46 19.61 -33.45 -34.29
CA GLU A 46 18.72 -33.66 -35.46
C GLU A 46 17.31 -33.18 -35.10
N THR A 47 16.88 -32.02 -35.62
CA THR A 47 15.87 -31.88 -36.69
C THR A 47 14.54 -32.59 -36.34
N VAL A 48 13.40 -31.91 -36.19
CA VAL A 48 12.62 -31.29 -37.27
C VAL A 48 11.45 -30.49 -36.65
N VAL A 49 11.41 -29.20 -37.02
CA VAL A 49 10.24 -28.40 -37.45
C VAL A 49 9.01 -28.25 -36.51
N ARG A 50 8.91 -27.04 -35.94
CA ARG A 50 7.79 -26.07 -36.07
C ARG A 50 6.37 -26.65 -36.28
N ALA A 51 5.43 -26.27 -35.41
CA ALA A 51 4.60 -25.08 -35.60
C ALA A 51 3.39 -25.07 -34.66
N SER A 52 3.11 -23.86 -34.18
CA SER A 52 1.77 -23.26 -34.13
C SER A 52 0.65 -23.99 -33.37
N GLY A 53 0.26 -23.36 -32.26
CA GLY A 53 -1.09 -22.80 -32.20
C GLY A 53 -2.20 -23.76 -31.81
N GLY A 54 -2.93 -23.38 -30.75
CA GLY A 54 -4.27 -23.90 -30.52
C GLY A 54 -4.49 -24.37 -29.11
N GLY A 55 -4.60 -23.41 -28.18
CA GLY A 55 -5.30 -23.68 -26.94
C GLY A 55 -6.73 -24.13 -27.26
N ARG A 56 -7.15 -25.26 -26.70
CA ARG A 56 -8.56 -25.59 -26.45
C ARG A 56 -8.69 -26.79 -25.50
N ARG A 57 -9.49 -26.55 -24.46
CA ARG A 57 -10.46 -27.46 -23.81
C ARG A 57 -9.92 -28.46 -22.79
N MET A 58 -9.77 -27.99 -21.55
CA MET A 58 -9.91 -28.85 -20.37
C MET A 58 -11.37 -28.77 -19.88
N ARG A 59 -12.19 -29.76 -20.24
CA ARG A 59 -13.51 -29.99 -19.63
C ARG A 59 -13.27 -30.55 -18.22
N ARG A 60 -13.55 -29.77 -17.18
CA ARG A 60 -13.68 -30.30 -15.81
C ARG A 60 -15.07 -30.91 -15.63
N ARG A 61 -15.08 -32.22 -15.33
CA ARG A 61 -16.18 -32.90 -14.62
C ARG A 61 -16.35 -32.29 -13.21
N PRO A 62 -17.58 -32.22 -12.68
CA PRO A 62 -17.80 -32.39 -11.25
C PRO A 62 -18.32 -33.81 -10.98
N ALA A 63 -17.63 -34.52 -10.09
CA ALA A 63 -18.08 -35.77 -9.51
C ALA A 63 -18.88 -35.48 -8.23
N ALA A 64 -20.12 -35.98 -8.22
CA ALA A 64 -20.93 -36.56 -7.15
C ALA A 64 -20.86 -36.06 -5.68
N GLY A 65 -22.06 -35.93 -5.11
CA GLY A 65 -22.36 -35.85 -3.66
C GLY A 65 -23.72 -35.19 -3.44
N ALA A 66 -24.84 -35.81 -3.82
CA ALA A 66 -25.63 -36.80 -3.06
C ALA A 66 -26.59 -36.17 -2.04
N SER A 67 -27.90 -36.36 -2.28
CA SER A 67 -28.96 -36.55 -1.29
C SER A 67 -30.20 -37.21 -1.94
N THR A 68 -30.39 -38.50 -1.66
CA THR A 68 -31.65 -39.23 -1.33
C THR A 68 -32.91 -38.96 -2.18
N SER A 69 -33.72 -39.90 -2.66
CA SER A 69 -33.88 -41.34 -2.45
C SER A 69 -35.06 -41.81 -3.32
N SER A 70 -34.91 -42.89 -4.09
CA SER A 70 -35.95 -43.89 -4.44
C SER A 70 -35.62 -44.59 -5.76
N ALA A 71 -35.01 -45.77 -5.68
CA ALA A 71 -35.09 -46.78 -6.73
C ALA A 71 -34.67 -48.14 -6.15
N ALA A 72 -35.66 -49.00 -5.93
CA ALA A 72 -35.47 -50.44 -5.94
C ALA A 72 -36.77 -51.09 -6.40
N ALA A 73 -36.67 -51.83 -7.51
CA ALA A 73 -37.28 -53.13 -7.79
C ALA A 73 -37.75 -53.21 -9.24
N ALA A 74 -37.01 -54.01 -10.01
CA ALA A 74 -37.45 -54.62 -11.25
C ALA A 74 -38.49 -55.71 -10.92
N THR A 75 -39.51 -55.86 -11.77
CA THR A 75 -40.23 -57.11 -11.97
C THR A 75 -40.88 -57.13 -13.36
N GLU A 76 -40.90 -58.33 -13.93
CA GLU A 76 -41.30 -58.76 -15.27
C GLU A 76 -42.83 -58.75 -15.48
N GLU A 77 -43.28 -59.47 -16.53
CA GLU A 77 -44.64 -59.69 -17.10
C GLU A 77 -44.88 -58.81 -18.36
N GLU A 78 -44.63 -59.27 -19.59
CA GLU A 78 -45.33 -60.33 -20.36
C GLU A 78 -46.81 -60.02 -20.66
N THR A 79 -47.18 -60.07 -21.95
CA THR A 79 -48.47 -60.35 -22.61
C THR A 79 -48.50 -59.63 -23.97
N VAL A 80 -47.99 -60.25 -25.04
CA VAL A 80 -48.70 -61.11 -26.00
C VAL A 80 -49.87 -60.40 -26.69
N ASP A 81 -49.70 -60.05 -27.96
CA ASP A 81 -50.43 -60.73 -29.05
C ASP A 81 -49.89 -60.27 -30.42
N GLY A 82 -48.99 -61.09 -30.96
CA GLY A 82 -48.78 -61.16 -32.40
C GLY A 82 -49.32 -62.52 -32.84
N SER A 83 -50.48 -62.54 -33.48
CA SER A 83 -50.89 -63.65 -34.34
C SER A 83 -50.88 -63.16 -35.78
N ASP A 84 -49.84 -63.59 -36.47
CA ASP A 84 -49.86 -63.85 -37.90
C ASP A 84 -50.94 -64.92 -38.17
N ASP A 85 -51.67 -64.76 -39.28
CA ASP A 85 -51.84 -65.78 -40.31
C ASP A 85 -53.25 -65.84 -40.95
N GLU A 86 -53.14 -65.95 -42.27
CA GLU A 86 -54.05 -66.36 -43.32
C GLU A 86 -55.24 -65.53 -43.85
N ALA A 87 -55.18 -65.48 -45.18
CA ALA A 87 -56.05 -64.87 -46.16
C ALA A 87 -57.51 -65.32 -46.08
N VAL A 88 -58.44 -64.39 -46.37
CA VAL A 88 -59.55 -64.61 -47.34
C VAL A 88 -60.00 -63.25 -47.91
N ALA A 89 -60.01 -63.15 -49.24
CA ALA A 89 -60.43 -62.00 -50.03
C ALA A 89 -61.96 -61.75 -49.97
N GLY A 90 -62.38 -60.48 -50.05
CA GLY A 90 -63.79 -60.16 -50.31
C GLY A 90 -64.11 -58.66 -50.33
N GLU A 91 -64.42 -58.13 -51.53
CA GLU A 91 -64.65 -56.74 -51.99
C GLU A 91 -65.40 -55.73 -51.08
N ASN A 92 -65.91 -56.14 -49.91
CA ASN A 92 -66.51 -55.27 -48.88
C ASN A 92 -65.45 -54.57 -47.97
N TYR A 93 -64.20 -55.05 -47.95
CA TYR A 93 -63.12 -54.40 -47.18
C TYR A 93 -62.77 -53.00 -47.74
N GLU A 94 -62.97 -52.75 -49.02
CA GLU A 94 -62.53 -51.50 -49.69
C GLU A 94 -63.42 -50.30 -49.32
N ALA A 95 -64.72 -50.50 -49.23
CA ALA A 95 -65.68 -49.46 -48.85
C ALA A 95 -65.57 -49.08 -47.36
N MET A 96 -65.30 -50.06 -46.48
CA MET A 96 -65.06 -49.82 -45.06
C MET A 96 -63.66 -49.24 -44.81
N ALA A 97 -62.64 -49.66 -45.58
CA ALA A 97 -61.30 -49.08 -45.54
C ALA A 97 -61.29 -47.63 -46.05
N SER A 98 -62.10 -47.27 -47.06
CA SER A 98 -62.18 -45.89 -47.57
C SER A 98 -62.85 -44.94 -46.56
N LYS A 99 -63.95 -45.36 -45.90
CA LYS A 99 -64.57 -44.61 -44.79
C LYS A 99 -63.63 -44.49 -43.59
N LYS A 100 -62.89 -45.55 -43.23
CA LYS A 100 -61.88 -45.54 -42.16
C LYS A 100 -60.70 -44.60 -42.50
N LYS A 101 -60.27 -44.57 -43.76
CA LYS A 101 -59.22 -43.66 -44.27
C LYS A 101 -59.67 -42.20 -44.26
N GLY A 102 -60.94 -41.93 -44.59
CA GLY A 102 -61.56 -40.60 -44.49
C GLY A 102 -61.63 -40.09 -43.06
N LYS A 103 -62.11 -40.91 -42.11
CA LYS A 103 -62.13 -40.58 -40.68
C LYS A 103 -60.74 -40.35 -40.11
N ARG A 104 -59.76 -41.20 -40.45
CA ARG A 104 -58.35 -41.04 -40.04
C ARG A 104 -57.72 -39.77 -40.60
N ARG A 105 -58.12 -39.32 -41.80
CA ARG A 105 -57.66 -38.05 -42.38
C ARG A 105 -58.27 -36.85 -41.65
N GLN A 106 -59.56 -36.89 -41.33
CA GLN A 106 -60.24 -35.86 -40.53
C GLN A 106 -59.67 -35.76 -39.12
N GLU A 107 -59.40 -36.89 -38.46
CA GLU A 107 -58.78 -36.93 -37.13
C GLU A 107 -57.34 -36.38 -37.15
N ARG A 108 -56.57 -36.68 -38.20
CA ARG A 108 -55.22 -36.12 -38.37
C ARG A 108 -55.23 -34.62 -38.64
N GLU A 109 -56.22 -34.11 -39.38
CA GLU A 109 -56.41 -32.67 -39.62
C GLU A 109 -56.87 -31.96 -38.33
N ALA A 110 -57.78 -32.56 -37.56
CA ALA A 110 -58.19 -32.05 -36.25
C ALA A 110 -57.04 -32.05 -35.23
N GLN A 111 -56.19 -33.08 -35.24
CA GLN A 111 -54.99 -33.15 -34.40
C GLN A 111 -53.99 -32.05 -34.74
N ARG A 112 -53.80 -31.72 -36.02
CA ARG A 112 -52.94 -30.60 -36.45
C ARG A 112 -53.49 -29.25 -36.00
N GLN A 113 -54.79 -29.02 -36.14
CA GLN A 113 -55.44 -27.79 -35.67
C GLN A 113 -55.34 -27.63 -34.14
N ALA A 114 -55.51 -28.73 -33.39
CA ALA A 114 -55.32 -28.72 -31.94
C ALA A 114 -53.85 -28.43 -31.56
N GLU A 115 -52.89 -29.00 -32.27
CA GLU A 115 -51.46 -28.75 -32.03
C GLU A 115 -51.06 -27.31 -32.40
N GLU A 116 -51.61 -26.75 -33.48
CA GLU A 116 -51.42 -25.36 -33.88
C GLU A 116 -52.00 -24.40 -32.82
N ALA A 117 -53.23 -24.63 -32.34
CA ALA A 117 -53.82 -23.83 -31.27
C ALA A 117 -53.02 -23.90 -29.95
N VAL A 118 -52.47 -25.07 -29.61
CA VAL A 118 -51.58 -25.22 -28.44
C VAL A 118 -50.26 -24.46 -28.65
N ARG A 119 -49.70 -24.49 -29.86
CA ARG A 119 -48.47 -23.75 -30.21
C ARG A 119 -48.70 -22.24 -30.16
N GLU A 120 -49.80 -21.75 -30.73
CA GLU A 120 -50.20 -20.33 -30.69
C GLU A 120 -50.48 -19.85 -29.28
N SER A 121 -51.19 -20.63 -28.46
CA SER A 121 -51.45 -20.26 -27.05
C SER A 121 -50.16 -20.23 -26.20
N ARG A 122 -49.18 -21.07 -26.54
CA ARG A 122 -47.85 -21.06 -25.90
C ARG A 122 -47.04 -19.84 -26.35
N GLN A 123 -47.08 -19.49 -27.64
CA GLN A 123 -46.43 -18.30 -28.17
C GLN A 123 -47.02 -17.03 -27.57
N LEU A 124 -48.35 -16.88 -27.54
CA LEU A 124 -49.01 -15.73 -26.95
C LEU A 124 -48.66 -15.53 -25.45
N LYS A 125 -48.57 -16.63 -24.69
CA LYS A 125 -48.12 -16.57 -23.29
C LYS A 125 -46.65 -16.14 -23.18
N GLN A 126 -45.80 -16.63 -24.08
CA GLN A 126 -44.38 -16.27 -24.12
C GLN A 126 -44.19 -14.80 -24.51
N ASP A 127 -44.91 -14.32 -25.52
CA ASP A 127 -44.88 -12.93 -25.97
C ASP A 127 -45.35 -12.00 -24.86
N ARG A 128 -46.49 -12.31 -24.22
CA ARG A 128 -46.98 -11.54 -23.06
C ARG A 128 -45.97 -11.51 -21.90
N TYR A 129 -45.29 -12.62 -21.61
CA TYR A 129 -44.26 -12.66 -20.56
C TYR A 129 -43.03 -11.83 -20.96
N SER A 130 -42.63 -11.88 -22.22
CA SER A 130 -41.51 -11.12 -22.76
C SER A 130 -41.79 -9.61 -22.75
N GLU A 131 -43.00 -9.18 -23.11
CA GLU A 131 -43.41 -7.78 -23.06
C GLU A 131 -43.46 -7.24 -21.63
N MET A 132 -43.99 -8.03 -20.69
CA MET A 132 -44.00 -7.68 -19.27
C MET A 132 -42.58 -7.56 -18.69
N ARG A 133 -41.67 -8.43 -19.12
CA ARG A 133 -40.23 -8.36 -18.77
C ARG A 133 -39.61 -7.06 -19.28
N ARG A 134 -39.79 -6.75 -20.57
CA ARG A 134 -39.23 -5.54 -21.19
C ARG A 134 -39.76 -4.27 -20.53
N LYS A 135 -41.06 -4.17 -20.26
CA LYS A 135 -41.64 -3.03 -19.54
C LYS A 135 -41.07 -2.85 -18.14
N ARG A 136 -40.88 -3.95 -17.39
CA ARG A 136 -40.28 -3.90 -16.06
C ARG A 136 -38.81 -3.44 -16.12
N ASP A 137 -38.05 -3.95 -17.09
CA ASP A 137 -36.64 -3.57 -17.26
C ASP A 137 -36.51 -2.09 -17.68
N GLU A 138 -37.38 -1.61 -18.57
CA GLU A 138 -37.47 -0.18 -18.98
C GLU A 138 -37.86 0.74 -17.80
N GLU A 139 -38.80 0.32 -16.95
CA GLU A 139 -39.16 1.06 -15.73
C GLU A 139 -38.00 1.12 -14.72
N HIS A 140 -37.22 0.05 -14.58
CA HIS A 140 -36.05 0.03 -13.71
C HIS A 140 -34.95 0.95 -14.24
N GLU A 141 -34.66 0.89 -15.54
CA GLU A 141 -33.67 1.75 -16.17
C GLU A 141 -34.07 3.24 -16.10
N ALA A 142 -35.37 3.55 -16.26
CA ALA A 142 -35.87 4.92 -16.10
C ALA A 142 -35.75 5.42 -14.65
N LYS A 143 -36.02 4.57 -13.65
CA LYS A 143 -35.85 4.91 -12.23
C LYS A 143 -34.37 5.08 -11.87
N GLU A 144 -33.49 4.22 -12.38
CA GLU A 144 -32.05 4.33 -12.16
C GLU A 144 -31.48 5.60 -12.78
N ARG A 145 -31.89 5.95 -14.00
CA ARG A 145 -31.51 7.22 -14.63
C ARG A 145 -32.02 8.44 -13.87
N ALA A 146 -33.26 8.42 -13.38
CA ALA A 146 -33.80 9.52 -12.56
C ALA A 146 -33.02 9.69 -11.25
N LEU A 147 -32.67 8.59 -10.58
CA LEU A 147 -31.85 8.62 -9.36
C LEU A 147 -30.41 9.09 -9.63
N GLU A 148 -29.82 8.70 -10.76
CA GLU A 148 -28.47 9.14 -11.15
C GLU A 148 -28.45 10.64 -11.48
N GLU A 149 -29.48 11.15 -12.17
CA GLU A 149 -29.65 12.57 -12.45
C GLU A 149 -29.86 13.39 -11.17
N GLU A 150 -30.67 12.89 -10.23
CA GLU A 150 -30.87 13.53 -8.92
C GLU A 150 -29.56 13.53 -8.09
N ALA A 151 -28.81 12.43 -8.09
CA ALA A 151 -27.53 12.34 -7.40
C ALA A 151 -26.47 13.29 -8.00
N LYS A 152 -26.44 13.43 -9.33
CA LYS A 152 -25.56 14.39 -10.02
C LYS A 152 -25.98 15.83 -9.71
N ALA A 153 -27.26 16.13 -9.72
CA ALA A 153 -27.76 17.46 -9.36
C ALA A 153 -27.46 17.83 -7.91
N ARG A 154 -27.54 16.85 -6.98
CA ARG A 154 -27.16 17.05 -5.59
C ARG A 154 -25.66 17.31 -5.44
N LYS A 155 -24.81 16.52 -6.11
CA LYS A 155 -23.36 16.74 -6.11
C LYS A 155 -22.99 18.11 -6.68
N ALA A 156 -23.60 18.52 -7.79
CA ALA A 156 -23.37 19.84 -8.37
C ALA A 156 -23.76 20.97 -7.39
N ARG A 157 -24.89 20.85 -6.67
CA ARG A 157 -25.28 21.82 -5.63
C ARG A 157 -24.32 21.84 -4.44
N GLU A 158 -23.83 20.68 -4.02
CA GLU A 158 -22.84 20.56 -2.94
C GLU A 158 -21.48 21.16 -3.37
N GLU A 159 -21.05 20.95 -4.62
CA GLU A 159 -19.84 21.54 -5.20
C GLU A 159 -19.96 23.07 -5.36
N GLU A 160 -21.12 23.57 -5.82
CA GLU A 160 -21.41 25.00 -5.89
C GLU A 160 -21.39 25.66 -4.49
N ALA A 161 -21.99 25.01 -3.49
CA ALA A 161 -21.96 25.49 -2.11
C ALA A 161 -20.53 25.47 -1.54
N ALA A 162 -19.77 24.40 -1.77
CA ALA A 162 -18.37 24.31 -1.35
C ALA A 162 -17.48 25.34 -2.05
N ALA A 163 -17.75 25.66 -3.32
CA ALA A 163 -17.04 26.70 -4.05
C ALA A 163 -17.31 28.10 -3.47
N LEU A 164 -18.57 28.40 -3.12
CA LEU A 164 -18.92 29.66 -2.45
C LEU A 164 -18.32 29.76 -1.05
N GLU A 165 -18.30 28.66 -0.30
CA GLU A 165 -17.62 28.57 1.00
C GLU A 165 -16.10 28.76 0.84
N PHE A 166 -15.50 28.15 -0.18
CA PHE A 166 -14.10 28.32 -0.51
C PHE A 166 -13.77 29.75 -0.89
N GLU A 167 -14.59 30.42 -1.70
CA GLU A 167 -14.39 31.84 -2.05
C GLU A 167 -14.50 32.74 -0.81
N LYS A 168 -15.46 32.46 0.08
CA LYS A 168 -15.59 33.17 1.36
C LYS A 168 -14.34 32.96 2.23
N TRP A 169 -13.86 31.73 2.37
CA TRP A 169 -12.65 31.43 3.14
C TRP A 169 -11.40 31.99 2.48
N LYS A 170 -11.34 32.02 1.14
CA LYS A 170 -10.24 32.66 0.40
C LYS A 170 -10.23 34.18 0.62
N GLY A 171 -11.41 34.80 0.78
CA GLY A 171 -11.52 36.21 1.15
C GLY A 171 -11.14 36.49 2.61
N GLU A 172 -11.45 35.56 3.52
CA GLU A 172 -11.06 35.63 4.94
C GLU A 172 -9.58 35.25 5.16
N ILE A 173 -9.01 34.42 4.28
CA ILE A 173 -7.58 34.09 4.18
C ILE A 173 -6.94 35.06 3.18
N SER A 174 -7.01 36.36 3.46
CA SER A 174 -6.05 37.30 2.89
C SER A 174 -4.71 37.03 3.57
N VAL A 175 -3.79 36.43 2.83
CA VAL A 175 -2.40 36.29 3.24
C VAL A 175 -1.84 37.71 3.41
N ASP A 176 -1.54 38.10 4.65
CA ASP A 176 -0.69 39.26 4.95
C ASP A 176 0.69 39.02 4.32
N ASP A 177 0.85 39.46 3.08
CA ASP A 177 2.16 39.67 2.46
C ASP A 177 2.81 40.88 3.16
N GLU A 178 3.34 40.68 4.38
CA GLU A 178 4.43 41.46 5.00
C GLU A 178 4.68 40.95 6.43
N GLY A 179 5.49 39.89 6.54
CA GLY A 179 5.99 39.39 7.81
C GLY A 179 7.30 38.64 7.62
N THR A 180 8.41 39.30 7.94
CA THR A 180 9.80 38.80 7.95
C THR A 180 10.00 37.63 8.93
N VAL A 181 9.53 36.43 8.61
CA VAL A 181 9.71 35.23 9.45
C VAL A 181 10.98 34.42 9.08
N GLU A 182 11.61 34.68 7.94
CA GLU A 182 12.83 33.93 7.57
C GLU A 182 14.11 34.39 8.32
N SER A 183 14.15 35.62 8.84
CA SER A 183 15.31 36.09 9.60
C SER A 183 15.25 35.69 11.08
N GLU A 184 14.06 35.71 11.70
CA GLU A 184 13.89 35.41 13.12
C GLU A 184 14.09 33.91 13.43
N VAL A 185 13.73 33.01 12.51
CA VAL A 185 13.97 31.57 12.67
C VAL A 185 15.46 31.24 12.53
N GLN A 186 16.18 31.91 11.61
CA GLN A 186 17.64 31.74 11.50
C GLN A 186 18.41 32.37 12.66
N ASP A 187 17.96 33.52 13.18
CA ASP A 187 18.59 34.15 14.33
C ASP A 187 18.30 33.35 15.62
N GLY A 188 17.09 32.82 15.78
CA GLY A 188 16.79 31.86 16.86
C GLY A 188 17.70 30.63 16.81
N ASP A 189 17.85 29.99 15.65
CA ASP A 189 18.74 28.83 15.50
C ASP A 189 20.22 29.18 15.76
N ARG A 190 20.66 30.39 15.41
CA ARG A 190 22.00 30.87 15.73
C ARG A 190 22.19 31.08 17.23
N ASP A 191 21.20 31.65 17.90
CA ASP A 191 21.20 31.87 19.35
C ASP A 191 21.25 30.53 20.10
N LEU A 192 20.43 29.55 19.67
CA LEU A 192 20.45 28.18 20.16
C LEU A 192 21.81 27.49 19.97
N LEU A 193 22.50 27.74 18.85
CA LEU A 193 23.84 27.19 18.60
C LEU A 193 24.92 27.86 19.44
N SER A 194 24.86 29.18 19.68
CA SER A 194 25.76 29.85 20.62
C SER A 194 25.54 29.37 22.04
N ASP A 195 24.30 29.25 22.48
CA ASP A 195 23.94 28.75 23.81
C ASP A 195 24.46 27.33 24.02
N PHE A 196 24.35 26.48 22.99
CA PHE A 196 24.91 25.13 22.99
C PHE A 196 26.42 25.11 23.20
N VAL A 197 27.14 25.96 22.47
CA VAL A 197 28.61 26.08 22.61
C VAL A 197 29.00 26.63 23.98
N ASP A 198 28.27 27.63 24.47
CA ASP A 198 28.57 28.28 25.74
C ASP A 198 28.25 27.38 26.93
N TYR A 199 27.19 26.56 26.83
CA TYR A 199 26.88 25.53 27.81
C TYR A 199 28.03 24.51 27.93
N ILE A 200 28.55 24.01 26.81
CA ILE A 200 29.68 23.06 26.80
C ILE A 200 30.97 23.70 27.31
N LYS A 201 31.21 24.99 27.02
CA LYS A 201 32.38 25.71 27.56
C LYS A 201 32.30 25.90 29.08
N LYS A 202 31.11 26.18 29.61
CA LYS A 202 30.87 26.33 31.06
C LYS A 202 31.04 24.98 31.77
N HIS A 203 30.43 23.93 31.21
CA HIS A 203 30.48 22.58 31.72
C HIS A 203 31.51 21.76 30.94
N LYS A 204 32.77 21.81 31.38
CA LYS A 204 33.87 21.17 30.64
C LYS A 204 33.72 19.65 30.47
N CYS A 205 32.99 18.99 31.35
CA CYS A 205 32.63 17.57 31.24
C CYS A 205 31.11 17.44 31.21
N VAL A 206 30.54 17.07 30.04
CA VAL A 206 29.09 16.94 29.85
C VAL A 206 28.75 15.53 29.37
N PRO A 207 27.87 14.78 30.05
CA PRO A 207 27.29 13.58 29.48
C PRO A 207 26.32 13.97 28.35
N LEU A 208 26.37 13.25 27.22
CA LEU A 208 25.56 13.60 26.04
C LEU A 208 24.05 13.49 26.31
N GLU A 209 23.64 12.70 27.31
CA GLU A 209 22.25 12.58 27.75
C GLU A 209 21.73 13.88 28.39
N ASP A 210 22.51 14.51 29.27
CA ASP A 210 22.12 15.77 29.92
C ASP A 210 22.09 16.91 28.90
N LEU A 211 23.05 16.92 27.97
CA LEU A 211 23.06 17.89 26.88
C LEU A 211 21.85 17.72 25.95
N ALA A 212 21.44 16.49 25.69
CA ALA A 212 20.23 16.20 24.92
C ALA A 212 18.96 16.65 25.67
N ALA A 213 18.92 16.46 26.98
CA ALA A 213 17.79 16.88 27.82
C ALA A 213 17.61 18.41 27.86
N GLU A 214 18.71 19.16 28.02
CA GLU A 214 18.69 20.63 28.10
C GLU A 214 18.14 21.25 26.80
N PHE A 215 18.62 20.78 25.66
CA PHE A 215 18.24 21.29 24.34
C PHE A 215 17.04 20.56 23.71
N ARG A 216 16.46 19.58 24.41
CA ARG A 216 15.36 18.71 23.94
C ARG A 216 15.64 18.03 22.59
N LEU A 217 16.87 17.58 22.39
CA LEU A 217 17.33 16.93 21.17
C LEU A 217 17.48 15.42 21.39
N ARG A 218 17.60 14.66 20.30
CA ARG A 218 18.07 13.28 20.38
C ARG A 218 19.58 13.25 20.63
N THR A 219 20.07 12.27 21.38
CA THR A 219 21.51 12.10 21.64
C THR A 219 22.33 12.00 20.35
N GLN A 220 21.81 11.36 19.30
CA GLN A 220 22.47 11.32 17.99
C GLN A 220 22.55 12.69 17.31
N GLU A 221 21.53 13.54 17.47
CA GLU A 221 21.55 14.91 16.94
C GLU A 221 22.57 15.78 17.68
N CYS A 222 22.72 15.60 19.01
CA CYS A 222 23.78 16.24 19.78
C CYS A 222 25.17 15.85 19.27
N ILE A 223 25.41 14.56 18.99
CA ILE A 223 26.68 14.07 18.43
C ILE A 223 26.96 14.70 17.06
N ASN A 224 25.95 14.75 16.18
CA ASN A 224 26.09 15.35 14.86
C ASN A 224 26.37 16.86 14.94
N ARG A 225 25.71 17.58 15.87
CA ARG A 225 25.96 19.00 16.11
C ARG A 225 27.36 19.25 16.66
N ILE A 226 27.80 18.47 17.64
CA ILE A 226 29.17 18.54 18.19
C ILE A 226 30.19 18.29 17.07
N SER A 227 30.05 17.21 16.30
CA SER A 227 30.95 16.88 15.19
C SER A 227 31.00 18.00 14.14
N SER A 228 29.86 18.64 13.87
CA SER A 228 29.80 19.79 12.96
C SER A 228 30.52 21.02 13.52
N LEU A 229 30.35 21.30 14.83
CA LEU A 229 31.03 22.40 15.52
C LEU A 229 32.53 22.19 15.65
N GLU A 230 32.98 20.94 15.80
CA GLU A 230 34.38 20.54 15.77
C GLU A 230 34.98 20.72 14.37
N ASN A 231 34.27 20.30 13.32
CA ASN A 231 34.70 20.51 11.93
C ASN A 231 34.82 21.99 11.57
N MET A 232 33.97 22.84 12.14
CA MET A 232 34.05 24.30 12.00
C MET A 232 35.12 24.94 12.91
N GLY A 233 35.74 24.19 13.81
CA GLY A 233 36.74 24.69 14.75
C GLY A 233 36.19 25.63 15.83
N ARG A 234 34.87 25.68 16.03
CA ARG A 234 34.25 26.48 17.10
C ARG A 234 34.31 25.78 18.46
N LEU A 235 34.34 24.44 18.43
CA LEU A 235 34.44 23.58 19.59
C LEU A 235 35.64 22.65 19.39
N SER A 236 36.33 22.31 20.47
CA SER A 236 37.33 21.25 20.47
C SER A 236 37.19 20.42 21.74
N GLY A 237 37.34 19.11 21.59
CA GLY A 237 37.15 18.19 22.70
C GLY A 237 37.34 16.75 22.30
N VAL A 238 36.99 15.86 23.23
CA VAL A 238 37.10 14.41 23.05
C VAL A 238 35.82 13.77 23.56
N MET A 239 35.24 12.89 22.74
CA MET A 239 34.15 12.00 23.11
C MET A 239 34.72 10.69 23.69
N ASP A 240 34.26 10.32 24.89
CA ASP A 240 34.51 9.01 25.49
C ASP A 240 33.56 7.96 24.88
N ASP A 241 33.97 6.70 24.88
CA ASP A 241 33.16 5.57 24.37
C ASP A 241 31.85 5.39 25.15
N ARG A 242 31.80 5.94 26.36
CA ARG A 242 30.65 5.97 27.27
C ARG A 242 29.68 7.12 27.03
N GLY A 243 29.87 7.93 26.00
CA GLY A 243 28.98 9.06 25.69
C GLY A 243 29.17 10.27 26.60
N LYS A 244 30.40 10.50 27.07
CA LYS A 244 30.79 11.75 27.74
C LYS A 244 31.57 12.61 26.78
N TYR A 245 31.25 13.90 26.73
CA TYR A 245 32.01 14.89 25.98
C TYR A 245 32.86 15.71 26.93
N ILE A 246 34.17 15.78 26.67
CA ILE A 246 35.10 16.63 27.41
C ILE A 246 35.54 17.75 26.49
N PHE A 247 35.17 18.97 26.84
CA PHE A 247 35.66 20.18 26.18
C PHE A 247 37.11 20.44 26.58
N ILE A 248 37.97 20.69 25.59
CA ILE A 248 39.37 21.04 25.80
C ILE A 248 39.61 22.32 25.04
N SER A 249 40.09 23.37 25.72
CA SER A 249 40.37 24.63 25.02
C SER A 249 41.54 24.46 24.05
N GLN A 250 41.62 25.31 23.03
CA GLN A 250 42.74 25.29 22.10
C GLN A 250 44.09 25.51 22.79
N GLU A 251 44.10 26.24 23.92
CA GLU A 251 45.29 26.49 24.74
C GLU A 251 45.72 25.24 25.50
N GLU A 252 44.76 24.51 26.08
CA GLU A 252 45.00 23.24 26.77
C GLU A 252 45.51 22.18 25.79
N MET A 253 44.92 22.12 24.60
CA MET A 253 45.37 21.24 23.51
C MET A 253 46.82 21.56 23.09
N LYS A 254 47.17 22.85 22.99
CA LYS A 254 48.54 23.30 22.68
C LYS A 254 49.52 22.93 23.80
N ALA A 255 49.15 23.11 25.07
CA ALA A 255 50.00 22.76 26.20
C ALA A 255 50.35 21.25 26.22
N VAL A 256 49.36 20.40 25.95
CA VAL A 256 49.57 18.95 25.79
C VAL A 256 50.44 18.64 24.57
N ALA A 257 50.18 19.27 23.43
CA ALA A 257 50.98 19.08 22.22
C ALA A 257 52.45 19.49 22.39
N ASP A 258 52.71 20.61 23.08
CA ASP A 258 54.06 21.09 23.35
C ASP A 258 54.80 20.17 24.34
N TYR A 259 54.08 19.63 25.33
CA TYR A 259 54.65 18.62 26.22
C TYR A 259 55.07 17.35 25.48
N ILE A 260 54.22 16.85 24.58
CA ILE A 260 54.53 15.67 23.75
C ILE A 260 55.73 15.96 22.84
N LYS A 261 55.77 17.13 22.18
CA LYS A 261 56.89 17.52 21.32
C LYS A 261 58.22 17.62 22.08
N ARG A 262 58.22 18.12 23.32
CA ARG A 262 59.43 18.26 24.15
C ARG A 262 59.95 16.91 24.67
N GLN A 263 59.06 16.00 25.06
CA GLN A 263 59.43 14.69 25.61
C GLN A 263 59.65 13.63 24.51
N GLY A 264 59.07 13.83 23.33
CA GLY A 264 59.10 12.87 22.22
C GLY A 264 58.23 11.65 22.52
N ARG A 265 58.81 10.61 23.14
CA ARG A 265 58.09 9.37 23.47
C ARG A 265 57.58 9.44 24.91
N VAL A 266 56.27 9.48 25.07
CA VAL A 266 55.60 9.54 26.38
C VAL A 266 54.73 8.30 26.57
N SER A 267 54.79 7.67 27.75
CA SER A 267 53.84 6.61 28.10
C SER A 267 52.47 7.20 28.41
N ILE A 268 51.41 6.44 28.13
CA ILE A 268 50.03 6.84 28.41
C ILE A 268 49.84 7.19 29.89
N SER A 269 50.49 6.44 30.79
CA SER A 269 50.44 6.70 32.23
C SER A 269 51.02 8.06 32.63
N HIS A 270 52.19 8.42 32.08
CA HIS A 270 52.83 9.69 32.38
C HIS A 270 52.06 10.85 31.74
N LEU A 271 51.54 10.65 30.53
CA LEU A 271 50.68 11.63 29.88
C LEU A 271 49.41 11.86 30.69
N ALA A 272 48.74 10.81 31.18
CA ALA A 272 47.52 10.95 31.99
C ALA A 272 47.78 11.75 33.28
N SER A 273 48.84 11.45 34.02
CA SER A 273 49.20 12.20 35.24
C SER A 273 49.50 13.67 34.96
N LYS A 274 50.16 13.97 33.83
CA LYS A 274 50.47 15.34 33.39
C LYS A 274 49.26 16.06 32.82
N SER A 275 48.39 15.37 32.08
CA SER A 275 47.18 15.94 31.49
C SER A 275 46.21 16.44 32.54
N ASN A 276 46.15 15.80 33.71
CA ASN A 276 45.38 16.33 34.86
C ASN A 276 45.89 17.70 35.37
N GLN A 277 47.13 18.07 35.09
CA GLN A 277 47.68 19.40 35.42
C GLN A 277 47.43 20.42 34.32
N PHE A 278 47.23 19.96 33.09
CA PHE A 278 46.97 20.82 31.93
C PHE A 278 45.48 21.03 31.68
N ILE A 279 44.63 20.14 32.19
CA ILE A 279 43.19 20.12 31.93
C ILE A 279 42.45 20.10 33.27
N ASP A 280 42.02 21.27 33.73
CA ASP A 280 41.13 21.37 34.89
C ASP A 280 39.70 21.02 34.47
N LEU A 281 39.18 19.88 34.89
CA LEU A 281 37.84 19.37 34.55
C LEU A 281 36.72 19.99 35.39
N GLU A 282 37.06 20.81 36.38
CA GLU A 282 36.06 21.47 37.22
C GLU A 282 35.24 22.45 36.38
N PRO A 283 33.91 22.50 36.57
CA PRO A 283 33.08 23.48 35.90
C PRO A 283 33.58 24.87 36.28
N LYS A 284 33.94 25.69 35.29
CA LYS A 284 34.29 27.09 35.52
C LYS A 284 33.01 27.86 35.86
N ALA A 285 32.54 27.69 37.08
CA ALA A 285 31.62 28.62 37.72
C ALA A 285 32.43 29.87 38.12
N GLN A 286 32.84 30.66 37.15
CA GLN A 286 33.42 31.98 37.39
C GLN A 286 32.34 32.99 37.01
N PHE A 287 31.66 33.56 38.01
CA PHE A 287 32.00 34.89 38.53
C PHE A 287 32.14 35.89 37.37
N VAL A 288 31.03 36.24 36.72
CA VAL A 288 31.01 37.26 35.66
C VAL A 288 30.65 38.66 36.21
N GLU A 289 30.37 38.84 37.51
CA GLU A 289 29.90 40.16 38.01
C GLU A 289 30.94 41.04 38.74
N GLU A 290 32.14 40.57 39.08
CA GLU A 290 33.09 41.38 39.88
C GLU A 290 34.24 42.04 39.12
N LEU A 291 34.44 41.76 37.82
CA LEU A 291 35.50 42.44 37.05
C LEU A 291 35.01 43.64 36.23
N SER A 292 33.71 43.73 35.91
CA SER A 292 33.17 44.94 35.25
C SER A 292 32.95 46.09 36.23
N SER A 293 32.78 45.80 37.53
CA SER A 293 32.51 46.81 38.55
C SER A 293 33.76 47.49 39.12
N VAL A 294 34.96 46.92 38.93
CA VAL A 294 36.20 47.51 39.43
C VAL A 294 36.87 48.44 38.39
N GLU A 295 36.69 48.19 37.10
CA GLU A 295 37.26 49.05 36.05
C GLU A 295 36.51 50.37 35.87
N GLU A 296 35.22 50.45 36.22
CA GLU A 296 34.44 51.70 36.17
C GLU A 296 34.69 52.66 37.35
N ILE A 297 35.28 52.20 38.46
CA ILE A 297 35.50 53.04 39.65
C ILE A 297 36.87 53.75 39.64
N THR A 298 37.79 53.35 38.76
CA THR A 298 39.14 53.95 38.69
C THR A 298 39.31 55.07 37.65
N VAL A 299 38.25 55.45 36.94
CA VAL A 299 38.26 56.58 36.00
C VAL A 299 37.14 57.57 36.34
N ALA A 300 37.33 58.31 37.44
CA ALA A 300 36.62 59.56 37.73
C ALA A 300 37.49 60.46 38.63
#